data_AF-A0A6P7G9T9-F1
#
_entry.id   AF-A0A6P7G9T9-F1
#
_cell.length_a   1.000
_cell.length_b   1.000
_cell.length_c   1.000
_cell.angle_alpha   90.00
_cell.angle_beta   90.00
_cell.angle_gamma   90.00
#
_symmetry.space_group_name_H-M   'P 1'
#
loop_
_entity.id
_entity.type
_entity.pdbx_description
1 polymer ?
#
loop_
_entity_poly.entity_id
_entity_poly.type
_entity_poly.pdbx_seq_one_letter_code
_entity_poly.pdbx_strand_id
1 'polypeptide(L)'
;MFVISNCVNLFIISSGPEVRELVRCILYQFNLANQFILTYVIPAQFLSTETQKTAEIIFDTKWYSTASKDKKLFVWMISSVAKNEVALNAGKIVTINYQFSLKIYRTVFSYYMFLRTLGRNY
;
A
#
# COMPACT_ATOMS: atom_id res chain seq x y z
N MET A 1 7.77 -7.98 8.10
CA MET A 1 7.04 -8.42 9.31
C MET A 1 5.59 -8.80 9.00
N PHE A 2 4.77 -7.91 8.39
CA PHE A 2 3.37 -8.21 8.02
C PHE A 2 3.18 -9.49 7.18
N VAL A 3 3.95 -9.63 6.09
CA VAL A 3 3.84 -10.78 5.17
C VAL A 3 4.20 -12.11 5.86
N ILE A 4 5.29 -12.12 6.65
CA ILE A 4 5.76 -13.32 7.37
C ILE A 4 4.70 -13.76 8.39
N SER A 5 4.11 -12.83 9.13
CA SER A 5 3.03 -13.13 10.08
C SER A 5 1.78 -13.70 9.37
N ASN A 6 1.42 -13.15 8.21
CA ASN A 6 0.31 -13.69 7.40
C ASN A 6 0.59 -15.12 6.94
N CYS A 7 1.81 -15.42 6.48
CA CYS A 7 2.21 -16.75 6.02
C CYS A 7 2.20 -17.80 7.14
N VAL A 8 2.65 -17.43 8.35
CA VAL A 8 2.65 -18.32 9.53
C VAL A 8 1.23 -18.62 9.99
N ASN A 9 0.36 -17.61 10.08
CA ASN A 9 -1.04 -17.82 10.46
C ASN A 9 -1.78 -18.72 9.44
N LEU A 10 -1.52 -18.55 8.14
CA LEU A 10 -2.09 -19.42 7.10
C LEU A 10 -1.60 -20.86 7.19
N PHE A 11 -0.33 -21.08 7.55
CA PHE A 11 0.20 -22.42 7.75
C PHE A 11 -0.49 -23.13 8.92
N ILE A 12 -0.66 -22.43 10.06
CA ILE A 12 -1.38 -22.96 11.23
C ILE A 12 -2.82 -23.33 10.87
N ILE A 13 -3.53 -22.50 10.10
CA ILE A 13 -4.88 -22.80 9.60
C ILE A 13 -4.88 -24.08 8.72
N SER A 14 -3.85 -24.26 7.90
CA SER A 14 -3.73 -25.43 7.02
C SER A 14 -3.45 -26.73 7.78
N SER A 15 -2.90 -26.68 8.99
CA SER A 15 -2.58 -27.88 9.79
C SER A 15 -3.80 -28.52 10.48
N GLY A 16 -5.01 -28.02 10.23
CA GLY A 16 -6.25 -28.54 10.83
C GLY A 16 -6.44 -28.24 12.32
N PRO A 17 -6.33 -26.97 12.77
CA PRO A 17 -6.43 -26.63 14.18
C PRO A 17 -7.87 -26.62 14.71
N GLU A 18 -8.03 -26.67 16.03
CA GLU A 18 -9.32 -26.51 16.69
C GLU A 18 -9.99 -25.16 16.34
N VAL A 19 -11.33 -25.12 16.37
CA VAL A 19 -12.15 -23.94 16.10
C VAL A 19 -11.75 -22.71 16.93
N ARG A 20 -11.26 -22.89 18.15
CA ARG A 20 -10.77 -21.80 19.01
C ARG A 20 -9.54 -21.11 18.42
N GLU A 21 -8.61 -21.88 17.89
CA GLU A 21 -7.37 -21.36 17.30
C GLU A 21 -7.62 -20.73 15.93
N LEU A 22 -8.60 -21.25 15.18
CA LEU A 22 -9.10 -20.58 13.96
C LEU A 22 -9.65 -19.19 14.25
N VAL A 23 -10.52 -19.04 15.25
CA VAL A 23 -11.10 -17.75 15.63
C VAL A 23 -10.01 -16.77 16.06
N ARG A 24 -9.03 -17.21 16.87
CA ARG A 24 -7.88 -16.38 17.24
C ARG A 24 -7.08 -15.94 16.02
N CYS A 25 -6.73 -16.85 15.12
CA CYS A 25 -5.96 -16.53 13.92
C CYS A 25 -6.68 -15.50 13.03
N ILE A 26 -7.99 -15.64 12.83
CA ILE A 26 -8.79 -14.69 12.05
C ILE A 26 -8.78 -13.30 12.70
N LEU A 27 -8.98 -13.23 14.02
CA LEU A 27 -8.95 -11.97 14.77
C LEU A 27 -7.57 -11.30 14.72
N TYR A 28 -6.48 -12.06 14.83
CA TYR A 28 -5.12 -11.55 14.69
C TYR A 28 -4.87 -11.02 13.27
N GLN A 29 -5.30 -11.75 12.24
CA GLN A 29 -5.17 -11.32 10.85
C GLN A 29 -5.92 -10.01 10.58
N PHE A 30 -7.14 -9.90 11.12
CA PHE A 30 -7.97 -8.71 10.98
C PHE A 30 -7.36 -7.49 11.68
N ASN A 31 -6.89 -7.65 12.92
CA ASN A 31 -6.21 -6.57 13.64
C ASN A 31 -4.94 -6.10 12.92
N LEU A 32 -4.12 -7.04 12.46
CA LEU A 32 -2.89 -6.73 11.76
C LEU A 32 -3.16 -6.01 10.43
N ALA A 33 -4.17 -6.46 9.67
CA ALA A 33 -4.63 -5.81 8.44
C ALA A 33 -5.11 -4.37 8.71
N ASN A 34 -5.94 -4.20 9.74
CA ASN A 34 -6.45 -2.88 10.13
C ASN A 34 -5.32 -1.92 10.50
N GLN A 35 -4.36 -2.38 11.31
CA GLN A 35 -3.17 -1.60 11.66
C GLN A 35 -2.37 -1.22 10.40
N PHE A 36 -2.15 -2.16 9.48
CA PHE A 36 -1.41 -1.85 8.25
C PHE A 36 -2.13 -0.82 7.37
N ILE A 37 -3.45 -0.95 7.23
CA ILE A 37 -4.25 -0.02 6.42
C ILE A 37 -4.27 1.38 7.04
N LEU A 38 -4.60 1.47 8.33
CA LEU A 38 -4.72 2.75 9.03
C LEU A 38 -3.39 3.51 9.08
N THR A 39 -2.30 2.82 9.39
CA THR A 39 -1.00 3.48 9.66
C THR A 39 -0.19 3.76 8.40
N TYR A 40 -0.36 2.98 7.34
CA TYR A 40 0.47 3.09 6.13
C TYR A 40 -0.33 3.41 4.86
N VAL A 41 -1.41 2.67 4.59
CA VAL A 41 -2.12 2.77 3.30
C VAL A 41 -2.92 4.07 3.20
N ILE A 42 -3.70 4.41 4.22
CA ILE A 42 -4.51 5.64 4.25
C ILE A 42 -3.64 6.91 4.11
N PRO A 43 -2.61 7.13 4.95
CA PRO A 43 -1.78 8.32 4.82
C PRO A 43 -1.02 8.35 3.49
N ALA A 44 -0.58 7.20 2.95
CA ALA A 44 0.05 7.15 1.63
C ALA A 44 -0.89 7.60 0.51
N GLN A 45 -2.14 7.13 0.54
CA GLN A 45 -3.16 7.49 -0.45
C GLN A 45 -3.56 8.95 -0.35
N PHE A 46 -3.77 9.44 0.87
CA PHE A 46 -4.13 10.84 1.11
C PHE A 46 -3.03 11.77 0.60
N LEU A 47 -1.78 11.48 0.96
CA LEU A 47 -0.64 12.26 0.52
C LEU A 47 -0.51 12.27 -1.01
N SER A 48 -0.63 11.10 -1.66
CA SER A 48 -0.57 11.01 -3.12
C SER A 48 -1.68 11.84 -3.79
N THR A 49 -2.91 11.74 -3.28
CA THR A 49 -4.07 12.47 -3.80
C THR A 49 -3.90 13.98 -3.67
N GLU A 50 -3.45 14.46 -2.50
CA GLU A 50 -3.26 15.90 -2.27
C GLU A 50 -2.12 16.46 -3.11
N THR A 51 -1.05 15.69 -3.34
CA THR A 51 0.03 16.11 -4.25
C THR A 51 -0.42 16.22 -5.70
N GLN A 52 -1.29 15.31 -6.16
CA GLN A 52 -1.84 15.36 -7.50
C GLN A 52 -2.77 16.57 -7.70
N LYS A 53 -3.65 16.85 -6.73
CA LYS A 53 -4.49 18.07 -6.74
C LYS A 53 -3.64 19.33 -6.74
N THR A 54 -2.59 19.37 -5.92
CA THR A 54 -1.66 20.52 -5.87
C THR A 54 -1.01 20.75 -7.23
N ALA A 55 -0.58 19.68 -7.92
CA ALA A 55 -0.02 19.78 -9.27
C ALA A 55 -1.03 20.34 -10.28
N GLU A 56 -2.28 19.88 -10.22
CA GLU A 56 -3.37 20.31 -11.10
C GLU A 56 -3.70 21.79 -10.90
N ILE A 57 -3.81 22.24 -9.65
CA ILE A 57 -4.04 23.66 -9.31
C ILE A 57 -2.90 24.53 -9.82
N ILE A 58 -1.64 24.11 -9.62
CA ILE A 58 -0.47 24.85 -10.12
C ILE A 58 -0.48 24.93 -11.65
N PHE A 59 -0.88 23.86 -12.33
CA PHE A 59 -0.98 23.83 -13.79
C PHE A 59 -2.08 24.76 -14.33
N ASP A 60 -3.23 24.83 -13.64
CA ASP A 60 -4.36 25.69 -14.00
C ASP A 60 -4.13 27.17 -13.66
N THR A 61 -3.21 27.43 -12.74
CA THR A 61 -2.75 28.81 -12.48
C THR A 61 -2.10 29.35 -13.75
N LYS A 62 -2.37 30.60 -14.17
CA LYS A 62 -1.77 31.25 -15.36
C LYS A 62 -0.26 31.55 -15.18
N TRP A 63 0.55 30.54 -14.86
CA TRP A 63 1.99 30.65 -14.62
C TRP A 63 2.75 31.22 -15.82
N TYR A 64 2.21 31.06 -17.03
CA TYR A 64 2.73 31.64 -18.25
C TYR A 64 2.65 33.18 -18.31
N SER A 65 1.77 33.82 -17.51
CA SER A 65 1.63 35.29 -17.48
C SER A 65 2.37 35.97 -16.33
N THR A 66 3.01 35.21 -15.43
CA THR A 66 3.75 35.74 -14.26
C THR A 66 5.17 36.21 -14.63
N ALA A 67 5.79 37.04 -13.79
CA ALA A 67 7.15 37.53 -13.96
C ALA A 67 8.17 36.37 -14.13
N SER A 68 9.24 36.61 -14.90
CA SER A 68 10.22 35.58 -15.27
C SER A 68 10.91 34.87 -14.10
N LYS A 69 11.01 35.52 -12.92
CA LYS A 69 11.57 34.90 -11.71
C LYS A 69 10.62 33.85 -11.12
N ASP A 70 9.32 34.13 -11.10
CA ASP A 70 8.30 33.24 -10.52
C ASP A 70 8.00 32.07 -11.45
N LYS A 71 8.06 32.28 -12.77
CA LYS A 71 7.96 31.20 -13.79
C LYS A 71 8.92 30.05 -13.53
N LYS A 72 10.17 30.36 -13.19
CA LYS A 72 11.19 29.35 -12.93
C LYS A 72 10.86 28.53 -11.68
N LEU A 73 10.25 29.16 -10.68
CA LEU A 73 9.83 28.55 -9.43
C LEU A 73 8.63 27.61 -9.65
N PHE A 74 7.63 28.04 -10.44
CA PHE A 74 6.49 27.19 -10.83
C PHE A 74 6.93 25.96 -11.63
N VAL A 75 7.80 26.12 -12.62
CA VAL A 75 8.34 24.99 -13.39
C VAL A 75 9.12 24.02 -12.49
N TRP A 76 9.91 24.54 -11.55
CA TRP A 76 10.59 23.70 -10.56
C TRP A 76 9.63 22.94 -9.66
N MET A 77 8.56 23.58 -9.21
CA MET A 77 7.54 22.98 -8.36
C MET A 77 6.80 21.86 -9.10
N ILE A 78 6.33 22.12 -10.32
CA ILE A 78 5.67 21.12 -11.18
C ILE A 78 6.63 19.96 -11.47
N SER A 79 7.88 20.24 -11.85
CA SER A 79 8.86 19.20 -12.17
C SER A 79 9.24 18.37 -10.94
N SER A 80 9.25 18.97 -9.74
CA SER A 80 9.52 18.26 -8.49
C SER A 80 8.35 17.35 -8.09
N VAL A 81 7.11 17.83 -8.25
CA VAL A 81 5.90 17.03 -7.97
C VAL A 81 5.72 15.91 -9.01
N ALA A 82 6.01 16.17 -10.29
CA ALA A 82 5.93 15.16 -11.34
C ALA A 82 7.01 14.07 -11.22
N LYS A 83 8.20 14.40 -10.72
CA LYS A 83 9.29 13.43 -10.50
C LYS A 83 9.16 12.65 -9.20
N ASN A 84 8.65 13.30 -8.17
CA ASN A 84 8.37 12.69 -6.88
C ASN A 84 6.86 12.67 -6.69
N GLU A 85 6.17 11.74 -7.36
CA GLU A 85 4.90 11.27 -6.80
C GLU A 85 5.21 10.95 -5.34
N VAL A 86 4.61 11.73 -4.43
CA VAL A 86 4.86 11.62 -2.99
C VAL A 86 4.10 10.40 -2.49
N ALA A 87 4.48 9.26 -3.02
CA ALA A 87 4.04 7.98 -2.57
C ALA A 87 5.01 7.57 -1.47
N LEU A 88 4.47 7.14 -0.33
CA LEU A 88 5.26 6.64 0.78
C LEU A 88 6.09 5.45 0.28
N ASN A 89 7.36 5.73 0.01
CA ASN A 89 8.28 4.80 -0.59
C ASN A 89 8.96 4.05 0.55
N ALA A 90 8.53 2.83 0.81
CA ALA A 90 9.15 1.97 1.81
C ALA A 90 10.55 1.58 1.32
N GLY A 91 11.55 2.31 1.84
CA GLY A 91 12.96 2.07 1.56
C GLY A 91 13.40 2.27 0.10
N LYS A 92 12.66 3.06 -0.72
CA LYS A 92 12.84 3.18 -2.19
C LYS A 92 12.63 1.88 -3.00
N ILE A 93 12.24 0.79 -2.35
CA ILE A 93 12.06 -0.52 -2.99
C ILE A 93 10.58 -0.73 -3.32
N VAL A 94 9.68 -0.16 -2.53
CA VAL A 94 8.25 -0.40 -2.65
C VAL A 94 7.44 0.87 -2.42
N THR A 95 6.68 1.27 -3.43
CA THR A 95 5.68 2.32 -3.34
C THR A 95 4.44 1.79 -2.63
N ILE A 96 4.17 2.24 -1.40
CA ILE A 96 2.96 1.87 -0.67
C ILE A 96 1.77 2.57 -1.34
N ASN A 97 1.01 1.81 -2.10
CA ASN A 97 -0.22 2.23 -2.75
C ASN A 97 -1.31 1.18 -2.48
N TYR A 98 -2.59 1.54 -2.61
CA TYR A 98 -3.72 0.61 -2.57
C TYR A 98 -3.53 -0.57 -3.54
N GLN A 99 -2.94 -0.32 -4.71
CA GLN A 99 -2.56 -1.38 -5.66
C GLN A 99 -1.56 -2.37 -5.07
N PHE A 100 -0.62 -1.89 -4.24
CA PHE A 100 0.38 -2.73 -3.59
C PHE A 100 -0.25 -3.57 -2.47
N SER A 101 -1.14 -3.00 -1.65
CA SER A 101 -1.84 -3.78 -0.62
C SER A 101 -2.69 -4.89 -1.24
N LEU A 102 -3.43 -4.61 -2.32
CA LEU A 102 -4.18 -5.63 -3.07
C LEU A 102 -3.29 -6.75 -3.61
N LYS A 103 -2.12 -6.41 -4.17
CA LYS A 103 -1.14 -7.41 -4.63
C LYS A 103 -0.65 -8.30 -3.48
N ILE A 104 -0.42 -7.74 -2.29
CA ILE A 104 -0.07 -8.53 -1.10
C ILE A 104 -1.20 -9.50 -0.76
N TYR A 105 -2.44 -9.04 -0.63
CA TYR A 105 -3.58 -9.90 -0.31
C TYR A 105 -3.77 -11.02 -1.34
N ARG A 106 -3.62 -10.71 -2.64
CA ARG A 106 -3.70 -11.71 -3.71
C ARG A 106 -2.61 -12.77 -3.56
N THR A 107 -1.39 -12.37 -3.24
CA THR A 107 -0.25 -13.29 -3.04
C THR A 107 -0.48 -14.19 -1.83
N VAL A 108 -0.98 -13.62 -0.73
CA VAL A 108 -1.36 -14.35 0.50
C VAL A 108 -2.44 -15.39 0.20
N PHE A 109 -3.47 -15.02 -0.58
CA PHE A 109 -4.52 -15.95 -0.99
C PHE A 109 -4.00 -17.07 -1.92
N SER A 110 -3.14 -16.72 -2.89
CA SER A 110 -2.49 -17.72 -3.75
C SER A 110 -1.64 -18.70 -2.95
N TYR A 111 -0.90 -18.22 -1.95
CA TYR A 111 -0.14 -19.08 -1.04
C TYR A 111 -1.05 -20.01 -0.23
N TYR A 112 -2.18 -19.51 0.28
CA TYR A 112 -3.16 -20.35 0.98
C TYR A 112 -3.74 -21.44 0.07
N MET A 113 -4.13 -21.10 -1.16
CA MET A 113 -4.63 -22.07 -2.13
C MET A 113 -3.59 -23.13 -2.47
N PHE A 114 -2.32 -22.74 -2.59
CA PHE A 114 -1.20 -23.65 -2.80
C PHE A 114 -1.04 -24.64 -1.63
N LEU A 115 -1.02 -24.13 -0.39
CA LEU A 115 -0.96 -24.97 0.82
C LEU A 115 -2.15 -25.94 0.89
N ARG A 116 -3.35 -25.48 0.56
CA ARG A 116 -4.56 -26.31 0.55
C ARG A 116 -4.50 -27.43 -0.48
N THR A 117 -3.94 -27.17 -1.66
CA THR A 117 -3.74 -28.20 -2.69
C THR A 117 -2.71 -29.24 -2.23
N LEU A 118 -1.62 -28.81 -1.60
CA LEU A 118 -0.61 -29.74 -1.04
C LEU A 118 -1.19 -30.60 0.08
N GLY A 119 -1.94 -30.01 1.00
CA GLY A 119 -2.58 -30.74 2.11
C GLY A 119 -3.68 -31.71 1.69
N ARG A 120 -4.18 -31.64 0.44
CA ARG A 120 -5.19 -32.56 -0.09
C ARG A 120 -4.60 -33.77 -0.83
N ASN A 121 -3.30 -33.75 -1.12
CA ASN A 121 -2.56 -34.83 -1.79
C ASN A 121 -1.83 -35.77 -0.80
N TYR A 122 -2.13 -35.68 0.49
CA TYR A 122 -1.69 -36.55 1.57
C TYR A 122 -2.91 -37.04 2.35
#